data_AF-A0A966URD5-F1
#
_entry.id   AF-A0A966URD5-F1
#
_cell.length_a   1.000
_cell.length_b   1.000
_cell.length_c   1.000
_cell.angle_alpha   90.00
_cell.angle_beta   90.00
_cell.angle_gamma   90.00
#
_symmetry.space_group_name_H-M   'P 1'
#
loop_
_entity.id
_entity.type
_entity.pdbx_description
1 polymer ?
#
loop_
_entity_poly.entity_id
_entity_poly.type
_entity_poly.pdbx_seq_one_letter_code
_entity_poly.pdbx_strand_id
1 'polypeptide(L)'
;MTEQDKAGFMAMMNTVTTIYSKHPLEKDAIRVWFQKLHHYDFQVVCKAFDTHTNESKHMPTPADIISLCRSKSPTFLKLPAPVDLEANKKHSQLMMEYIAQQSVKKNGFKDWAYRIIDNPGKYPKISLDFAQNAIKAK
;
A
#
# COMPACT_ATOMS: atom_id res chain seq x y z
N MET A 1 -1.13 6.30 16.17
CA MET A 1 -1.69 6.97 17.36
C MET A 1 -1.24 8.40 17.32
N THR A 2 -2.13 9.34 17.61
CA THR A 2 -1.84 10.77 17.67
C THR A 2 -1.61 11.21 19.12
N GLU A 3 -1.06 12.42 19.33
CA GLU A 3 -0.87 12.95 20.70
C GLU A 3 -2.21 13.09 21.47
N GLN A 4 -3.34 13.19 20.77
CA GLN A 4 -4.67 13.21 21.40
C GLN A 4 -5.02 11.87 22.08
N ASP A 5 -4.49 10.76 21.55
CA ASP A 5 -4.74 9.40 22.07
C ASP A 5 -3.91 9.07 23.31
N LYS A 6 -2.96 9.93 23.69
CA LYS A 6 -1.98 9.67 24.76
C LYS A 6 -2.63 9.52 26.13
N ALA A 7 -3.64 10.32 26.43
CA ALA A 7 -4.40 10.21 27.68
C ALA A 7 -5.17 8.88 27.74
N GLY A 8 -5.79 8.48 26.64
CA GLY A 8 -6.47 7.18 26.52
C GLY A 8 -5.51 6.00 26.63
N PHE A 9 -4.33 6.11 26.00
CA PHE A 9 -3.28 5.10 26.10
C PHE A 9 -2.75 4.93 27.52
N MET A 10 -2.51 6.03 28.25
CA MET A 10 -2.11 5.99 29.66
C MET A 10 -3.16 5.28 30.52
N ALA A 11 -4.44 5.62 30.34
CA ALA A 11 -5.53 4.97 31.05
C ALA A 11 -5.59 3.46 30.75
N MET A 12 -5.47 3.07 29.48
CA MET A 12 -5.44 1.67 29.06
C MET A 12 -4.25 0.91 29.67
N MET A 13 -3.03 1.47 29.64
CA MET A 13 -1.86 0.84 30.23
C MET A 13 -2.02 0.63 31.75
N ASN A 14 -2.63 1.59 32.46
CA ASN A 14 -2.93 1.45 33.89
C ASN A 14 -3.96 0.34 34.14
N THR A 15 -5.00 0.24 33.30
CA THR A 15 -5.97 -0.85 33.37
C THR A 15 -5.30 -2.21 33.14
N VAL A 16 -4.44 -2.33 32.12
CA VAL A 16 -3.69 -3.56 31.83
C VAL A 16 -2.80 -3.95 33.01
N THR A 17 -2.05 -3.01 33.61
CA THR A 17 -1.25 -3.32 34.81
C THR A 17 -2.09 -3.75 35.99
N THR A 18 -3.28 -3.19 36.15
CA THR A 18 -4.24 -3.55 37.20
C THR A 18 -4.77 -4.98 37.00
N ILE A 19 -5.12 -5.36 35.77
CA ILE A 19 -5.57 -6.72 35.43
C ILE A 19 -4.51 -7.76 35.82
N TYR A 20 -3.24 -7.48 35.56
CA TYR A 20 -2.14 -8.37 35.91
C TYR A 20 -1.64 -8.21 37.36
N SER A 21 -2.34 -7.44 38.20
CA SER A 21 -1.97 -7.16 39.60
C SER A 21 -0.53 -6.66 39.76
N LYS A 22 -0.05 -5.85 38.83
CA LYS A 22 1.29 -5.26 38.84
C LYS A 22 1.25 -3.78 39.24
N HIS A 23 2.38 -3.29 39.73
CA HIS A 23 2.55 -1.87 40.01
C HIS A 23 2.32 -1.03 38.75
N PRO A 24 1.76 0.19 38.92
CA PRO A 24 1.61 1.13 37.82
C PRO A 24 2.94 1.37 37.12
N LEU A 25 2.93 1.44 35.80
CA LEU A 25 4.12 1.71 35.02
C LEU A 25 4.60 3.14 35.25
N GLU A 26 5.92 3.30 35.35
CA GLU A 26 6.54 4.62 35.40
C GLU A 26 6.28 5.41 34.11
N LYS A 27 6.28 6.74 34.21
CA LYS A 27 6.01 7.63 33.08
C LYS A 27 6.96 7.38 31.91
N ASP A 28 8.23 7.07 32.19
CA ASP A 28 9.22 6.78 31.16
C ASP A 28 8.95 5.45 30.45
N ALA A 29 8.50 4.43 31.18
CA ALA A 29 8.08 3.17 30.57
C ALA A 29 6.90 3.40 29.62
N ILE A 30 5.89 4.15 30.04
CA ILE A 30 4.72 4.47 29.18
C ILE A 30 5.16 5.26 27.94
N ARG A 31 6.12 6.18 28.08
CA ARG A 31 6.69 6.93 26.95
C ARG A 31 7.36 6.00 25.94
N VAL A 32 8.14 5.03 26.40
CA VAL A 32 8.78 4.03 25.52
C VAL A 32 7.72 3.20 24.78
N TRP A 33 6.70 2.75 25.49
CA TRP A 33 5.57 2.03 24.90
C TRP A 33 4.86 2.83 23.81
N PHE A 34 4.53 4.10 24.10
CA PHE A 34 3.88 4.99 23.14
C PHE A 34 4.76 5.21 21.91
N GLN A 35 6.06 5.44 22.08
CA GLN A 35 7.00 5.60 20.96
C GLN A 35 7.08 4.37 20.06
N LYS A 36 7.02 3.16 20.64
CA LYS A 36 7.04 1.91 19.86
C LYS A 36 5.73 1.65 19.12
N LEU A 37 4.59 2.10 19.67
CA LEU A 37 3.26 1.84 19.12
C LEU A 37 2.68 3.01 18.31
N HIS A 38 3.36 4.17 18.25
CA HIS A 38 2.81 5.36 17.60
C HIS A 38 2.46 5.17 16.12
N HIS A 39 3.13 4.23 15.44
CA HIS A 39 2.90 3.88 14.04
C HIS A 39 1.55 3.17 13.79
N TYR A 40 0.95 2.57 14.82
CA TYR A 40 -0.30 1.82 14.71
C TYR A 40 -1.50 2.70 15.08
N ASP A 41 -2.69 2.38 14.56
CA ASP A 41 -3.92 3.05 14.98
C ASP A 41 -4.25 2.73 16.45
N PHE A 42 -4.75 3.70 17.21
CA PHE A 42 -5.14 3.50 18.60
C PHE A 42 -6.16 2.37 18.77
N GLN A 43 -7.15 2.27 17.88
CA GLN A 43 -8.17 1.22 17.92
C GLN A 43 -7.57 -0.18 17.69
N VAL A 44 -6.55 -0.28 16.84
CA VAL A 44 -5.85 -1.55 16.58
C VAL A 44 -5.02 -1.96 17.80
N VAL A 45 -4.37 -0.99 18.45
CA VAL A 45 -3.60 -1.22 19.67
C VAL A 45 -4.52 -1.68 20.81
N CYS A 46 -5.66 -1.03 21.04
CA CYS A 46 -6.63 -1.44 22.05
C CYS A 46 -7.10 -2.89 21.83
N LYS A 47 -7.48 -3.24 20.60
CA LYS A 47 -7.89 -4.62 20.25
C LYS A 47 -6.77 -5.64 20.46
N ALA A 48 -5.52 -5.27 20.18
CA ALA A 48 -4.37 -6.13 20.41
C ALA A 48 -4.14 -6.39 21.90
N PHE A 49 -4.28 -5.36 22.75
CA PHE A 49 -4.24 -5.53 24.20
C PHE A 49 -5.37 -6.42 24.71
N ASP A 50 -6.60 -6.23 24.24
CA ASP A 50 -7.74 -7.06 24.61
C ASP A 50 -7.56 -8.53 24.17
N THR A 51 -6.99 -8.75 23.00
CA THR A 51 -6.70 -10.11 22.51
C THR A 51 -5.64 -10.77 23.39
N HIS A 52 -4.57 -10.04 23.72
CA HIS A 52 -3.51 -10.55 24.60
C HIS A 52 -4.01 -10.86 26.01
N THR A 53 -4.87 -10.00 26.60
CA THR A 53 -5.42 -10.22 27.94
C THR A 53 -6.35 -11.43 28.00
N ASN A 54 -7.03 -11.76 26.90
CA ASN A 54 -7.85 -12.96 26.80
C ASN A 54 -7.03 -14.24 26.59
N GLU A 55 -5.95 -14.18 25.80
CA GLU A 55 -5.16 -15.35 25.41
C GLU A 55 -4.03 -15.68 26.40
N SER A 56 -3.44 -14.66 27.03
CA SER A 56 -2.23 -14.79 27.84
C SER A 56 -2.42 -14.39 29.29
N LYS A 57 -1.94 -15.25 30.19
CA LYS A 57 -1.88 -15.01 31.64
C LYS A 57 -0.71 -14.10 32.04
N HIS A 58 0.16 -13.73 31.11
CA HIS A 58 1.34 -12.94 31.39
C HIS A 58 1.22 -11.53 30.82
N MET A 59 1.80 -10.57 31.54
CA MET A 59 1.81 -9.16 31.13
C MET A 59 2.42 -9.02 29.73
N PRO A 60 1.77 -8.30 28.81
CA PRO A 60 2.29 -8.12 27.46
C PRO A 60 3.62 -7.37 27.46
N THR A 61 4.53 -7.82 26.61
CA THR A 61 5.70 -7.04 26.19
C THR A 61 5.36 -6.19 24.96
N PRO A 62 6.15 -5.15 24.65
CA PRO A 62 5.94 -4.39 23.43
C PRO A 62 5.99 -5.27 22.16
N ALA A 63 6.82 -6.32 22.18
CA ALA A 63 6.93 -7.25 21.06
C ALA A 63 5.64 -8.06 20.83
N ASP A 64 4.99 -8.49 21.92
CA ASP A 64 3.74 -9.25 21.85
C ASP A 64 2.64 -8.41 21.19
N ILE A 65 2.46 -7.17 21.64
CA ILE A 65 1.46 -6.26 21.08
C ILE A 65 1.79 -5.88 19.64
N ILE A 66 3.06 -5.63 19.31
CA ILE A 66 3.48 -5.37 17.92
C ILE A 66 3.14 -6.56 17.03
N SER A 67 3.31 -7.80 17.51
CA SER A 67 2.99 -9.00 16.73
C SER A 67 1.49 -9.12 16.44
N LEU A 68 0.64 -8.74 17.40
CA LEU A 68 -0.82 -8.71 17.25
C LEU A 68 -1.31 -7.53 16.40
N CYS A 69 -0.62 -6.39 16.45
CA CYS A 69 -0.92 -5.23 15.61
C CYS A 69 -0.49 -5.44 14.14
N ARG A 70 0.49 -6.32 13.88
CA ARG A 70 0.80 -6.78 12.52
C ARG A 70 -0.35 -7.67 12.07
N SER A 71 -1.38 -7.05 11.49
CA SER A 71 -2.41 -7.73 10.73
C SER A 71 -1.78 -8.84 9.89
N LYS A 72 -2.40 -10.03 9.92
CA LYS A 72 -2.04 -11.18 9.09
C LYS A 72 -1.63 -10.66 7.72
N SER A 73 -0.41 -10.98 7.30
CA SER A 73 0.13 -10.66 5.96
C SER A 73 -1.01 -10.70 4.96
N PRO A 74 -1.17 -9.68 4.08
CA PRO A 74 -2.29 -9.63 3.16
C PRO A 74 -2.44 -11.01 2.54
N THR A 75 -3.56 -11.66 2.80
CA THR A 75 -3.82 -12.99 2.27
C THR A 75 -3.75 -12.83 0.76
N PHE A 76 -2.64 -13.23 0.16
CA PHE A 76 -2.49 -13.18 -1.27
C PHE A 76 -3.55 -14.13 -1.81
N LEU A 77 -4.66 -13.56 -2.28
CA LEU A 77 -5.66 -14.26 -3.04
C LEU A 77 -4.93 -14.77 -4.27
N LYS A 78 -4.57 -16.06 -4.24
CA LYS A 78 -3.99 -16.73 -5.38
C LYS A 78 -4.99 -16.54 -6.52
N LEU A 79 -4.57 -15.82 -7.56
CA LEU A 79 -5.37 -15.71 -8.77
C LEU A 79 -5.76 -17.13 -9.20
N PRO A 80 -7.02 -17.37 -9.60
CA PRO A 80 -7.41 -18.67 -10.11
C PRO A 80 -6.43 -19.06 -11.22
N ALA A 81 -5.89 -20.29 -11.15
CA ALA A 81 -5.07 -20.82 -12.22
C ALA A 81 -5.85 -20.70 -13.54
N PRO A 82 -5.19 -20.40 -14.68
CA PRO A 82 -5.89 -20.13 -15.93
C PRO A 82 -6.85 -21.28 -16.25
N VAL A 83 -8.13 -20.93 -16.32
CA VAL A 83 -9.22 -21.84 -16.61
C VAL A 83 -9.24 -22.01 -18.13
N ASP A 84 -8.83 -23.19 -18.58
CA ASP A 84 -8.78 -23.65 -19.97
C ASP A 84 -7.69 -23.03 -20.90
N LEU A 85 -6.68 -23.87 -21.18
CA LEU A 85 -5.59 -23.60 -22.12
C LEU A 85 -6.09 -23.41 -23.56
N GLU A 86 -7.17 -24.08 -23.96
CA GLU A 86 -7.72 -23.96 -25.31
C GLU A 86 -8.46 -22.64 -25.50
N ALA A 87 -9.28 -22.22 -24.53
CA ALA A 87 -9.93 -20.92 -24.52
C ALA A 87 -8.90 -19.78 -24.60
N ASN A 88 -7.79 -19.87 -23.85
CA ASN A 88 -6.73 -18.87 -23.90
C ASN A 88 -6.03 -18.82 -25.27
N LYS A 89 -5.76 -19.97 -25.90
CA LYS A 89 -5.19 -20.01 -27.25
C LYS A 89 -6.12 -19.35 -28.27
N LYS A 90 -7.41 -19.69 -28.25
CA LYS A 90 -8.42 -19.07 -29.13
C LYS A 90 -8.50 -17.56 -28.92
N HIS A 91 -8.50 -17.11 -27.67
CA HIS A 91 -8.55 -15.68 -27.35
C HIS A 91 -7.29 -14.95 -27.84
N SER A 92 -6.10 -15.55 -27.67
CA SER A 92 -4.85 -14.97 -28.17
C SER A 92 -4.82 -14.87 -29.70
N GLN A 93 -5.39 -15.85 -30.41
CA GLN A 93 -5.50 -15.84 -31.88
C GLN A 93 -6.45 -14.74 -32.35
N LEU A 94 -7.62 -14.59 -31.73
CA LEU A 94 -8.56 -13.51 -32.04
C LEU A 94 -7.95 -12.13 -31.80
N MET A 95 -7.13 -11.96 -30.76
CA MET A 95 -6.40 -10.72 -30.50
C MET A 95 -5.39 -10.42 -31.63
N MET A 96 -4.65 -11.43 -32.08
CA MET A 96 -3.69 -11.29 -33.18
C MET A 96 -4.38 -11.00 -34.51
N GLU A 97 -5.51 -11.64 -34.78
CA GLU A 97 -6.35 -11.35 -35.95
C GLU A 97 -6.91 -9.93 -35.89
N TYR A 98 -7.39 -9.47 -34.74
CA TYR A 98 -7.85 -8.10 -34.55
C TYR A 98 -6.72 -7.08 -34.77
N ILE A 99 -5.50 -7.36 -34.26
CA ILE A 99 -4.31 -6.52 -34.50
C ILE A 99 -3.88 -6.57 -35.96
N ALA A 100 -4.07 -7.70 -36.66
CA ALA A 100 -3.76 -7.80 -38.09
C ALA A 100 -4.79 -7.04 -38.95
N GLN A 101 -6.07 -7.09 -38.58
CA GLN A 101 -7.16 -6.37 -39.24
C GLN A 101 -7.10 -4.86 -38.96
N GLN A 102 -6.77 -4.48 -37.72
CA GLN A 102 -6.42 -3.11 -37.40
C GLN A 102 -5.03 -2.85 -37.95
N SER A 103 -4.95 -2.33 -39.18
CA SER A 103 -3.74 -1.65 -39.63
C SER A 103 -3.45 -0.49 -38.67
N VAL A 104 -2.72 -0.74 -37.59
CA VAL A 104 -2.09 0.30 -36.80
C VAL A 104 -1.11 0.91 -37.78
N LYS A 105 -1.54 1.99 -38.45
CA LYS A 105 -0.64 2.83 -39.22
C LYS A 105 0.49 3.13 -38.26
N LYS A 106 1.66 2.56 -38.50
CA LYS A 106 2.88 2.91 -37.79
C LYS A 106 3.15 4.35 -38.18
N ASN A 107 2.50 5.28 -37.49
CA ASN A 107 2.77 6.70 -37.62
C ASN A 107 4.23 6.82 -37.21
N GLY A 108 5.07 7.24 -38.14
CA GLY A 108 6.49 7.40 -37.85
C GLY A 108 6.66 8.36 -36.68
N PHE A 109 7.78 8.28 -35.97
CA PHE A 109 8.10 9.26 -34.93
C PHE A 109 8.08 10.70 -35.49
N LYS A 110 8.32 10.88 -36.79
CA LYS A 110 8.16 12.16 -37.49
C LYS A 110 6.70 12.61 -37.59
N ASP A 111 5.75 11.71 -37.87
CA ASP A 111 4.31 12.02 -37.90
C ASP A 111 3.79 12.43 -36.51
N TRP A 112 4.31 11.80 -35.46
CA TRP A 112 4.06 12.22 -34.07
C TRP A 112 4.61 13.63 -33.81
N ALA A 113 5.84 13.91 -34.24
CA ALA A 113 6.48 15.21 -34.06
C ALA A 113 5.73 16.34 -34.79
N TYR A 114 5.31 16.12 -36.04
CA TYR A 114 4.50 17.08 -36.80
C TYR A 114 3.15 17.37 -36.10
N ARG A 115 2.45 16.35 -35.58
CA ARG A 115 1.17 16.55 -34.86
C ARG A 115 1.30 17.42 -33.61
N ILE A 116 2.41 17.30 -32.89
CA ILE A 116 2.68 18.09 -31.69
C ILE A 116 3.00 19.54 -32.07
N ILE A 117 3.81 19.75 -33.10
CA ILE A 117 4.18 21.09 -33.58
C ILE A 117 2.98 21.83 -34.16
N ASP A 118 2.08 21.13 -34.87
CA ASP A 118 0.85 21.71 -35.42
C ASP A 118 -0.18 22.10 -34.33
N ASN A 119 -0.05 21.55 -33.11
CA ASN A 119 -0.98 21.81 -32.00
C ASN A 119 -0.26 22.16 -30.68
N PRO A 120 0.48 23.28 -30.63
CA PRO A 120 1.36 23.58 -29.50
C PRO A 120 0.62 23.85 -28.18
N GLY A 121 -0.66 24.21 -28.23
CA GLY A 121 -1.47 24.48 -27.03
C GLY A 121 -1.97 23.23 -26.31
N LYS A 122 -1.93 22.05 -26.94
CA LYS A 122 -2.40 20.78 -26.35
C LYS A 122 -1.31 20.02 -25.59
N TYR A 123 -0.05 20.40 -25.76
CA TYR A 123 1.09 19.63 -25.26
C TYR A 123 2.01 20.48 -24.36
N PRO A 124 2.62 19.89 -23.31
CA PRO A 124 3.62 20.57 -22.49
C PRO A 124 4.86 20.98 -23.30
N LYS A 125 5.56 22.04 -22.85
CA LYS A 125 6.78 22.57 -23.50
C LYS A 125 7.84 21.49 -23.77
N ILE A 126 8.04 20.59 -22.81
CA ILE A 126 8.99 19.48 -22.92
C ILE A 126 8.70 18.62 -24.15
N SER A 127 7.43 18.33 -24.43
CA SER A 127 7.03 17.54 -25.60
C SER A 127 7.30 18.27 -26.92
N LEU A 128 7.21 19.61 -26.93
CA LEU A 128 7.54 20.43 -28.11
C LEU A 128 9.05 20.39 -28.41
N ASP A 129 9.89 20.49 -27.38
CA ASP A 129 11.35 20.40 -27.54
C ASP A 129 11.76 19.04 -28.11
N PHE A 130 11.17 17.96 -27.61
CA PHE A 130 11.42 16.62 -28.15
C PHE A 130 10.89 16.44 -29.57
N ALA A 131 9.73 16.99 -29.91
CA ALA A 131 9.19 16.95 -31.27
C ALA A 131 10.11 17.70 -32.26
N GLN A 132 10.62 18.87 -31.89
CA GLN A 132 11.57 19.62 -32.72
C GLN A 132 12.89 18.88 -32.90
N ASN A 133 13.39 18.22 -31.85
CA ASN A 133 14.60 17.40 -31.94
C ASN A 133 14.39 16.15 -32.80
N ALA A 134 13.21 15.54 -32.74
CA ALA A 134 12.87 14.35 -33.52
C ALA A 134 12.81 14.62 -35.04
N ILE A 135 12.45 15.83 -35.47
CA ILE A 135 12.50 16.22 -36.90
C ILE A 135 13.93 16.44 -37.37
N LYS A 136 14.80 16.97 -36.49
CA LYS A 136 16.21 17.28 -36.79
C LYS A 136 17.11 16.04 -36.76
N ALA A 137 16.71 14.97 -36.07
CA ALA A 137 17.45 13.71 -36.03
C ALA A 137 17.43 13.03 -37.42
N LYS A 138 18.63 12.78 -37.96
CA LYS A 138 18.86 12.23 -39.30
C LYS A 138 18.76 10.71 -39.31
#